data_AF-A0A7S0LMJ4-F1
#
_entry.id   AF-A0A7S0LMJ4-F1
#
_cell.length_a   1.000
_cell.length_b   1.000
_cell.length_c   1.000
_cell.angle_alpha   90.00
_cell.angle_beta   90.00
_cell.angle_gamma   90.00
#
_symmetry.space_group_name_H-M   'P 1'
#
loop_
_entity.id
_entity.type
_entity.pdbx_description
1 polymer ?
#
loop_
_entity_poly.entity_id
_entity_poly.type
_entity_poly.pdbx_seq_one_letter_code
_entity_poly.pdbx_strand_id
1 'polypeptide(L)'
;EDPKEEEQSTPFPPTLLTHLRHRLGLLVLLMLFQSISSFILSRFEELLAEHGFIVAFLTMLVGSGGNAGNQAAVLVIRSIATGDLRNKTIGRYLLGELKVALALGSILTLVAFGRVVLFGYSVIEGAAIATSLFLVVATSVITGA
;
A
#
# COMPACT_ATOMS: atom_id res chain seq x y z
N GLU A 1 1.78 -2.70 -45.99
CA GLU A 1 2.06 -1.65 -45.01
C GLU A 1 0.75 -1.09 -44.50
N ASP A 2 0.40 -1.42 -43.26
CA ASP A 2 -0.80 -0.90 -42.60
C ASP A 2 -0.50 0.54 -42.14
N PRO A 3 -1.24 1.59 -42.58
CA PRO A 3 -0.91 2.99 -42.32
C PRO A 3 -1.07 3.46 -40.87
N LYS A 4 -1.18 2.55 -39.89
CA LYS A 4 -1.53 2.86 -38.49
C LYS A 4 -0.34 2.86 -37.53
N GLU A 5 0.87 2.60 -38.00
CA GLU A 5 2.06 2.50 -37.13
C GLU A 5 2.86 3.82 -36.99
N GLU A 6 2.49 4.90 -37.69
CA GLU A 6 3.24 6.17 -37.65
C GLU A 6 2.71 7.21 -36.65
N GLU A 7 1.70 6.91 -35.83
CA GLU A 7 1.20 7.86 -34.81
C GLU A 7 1.91 7.70 -33.46
N GLN A 8 3.20 7.37 -33.48
CA GLN A 8 4.00 7.18 -32.28
C GLN A 8 5.32 7.96 -32.31
N SER A 9 5.23 9.28 -32.43
CA SER A 9 6.12 10.18 -31.68
C SER A 9 5.60 11.61 -31.74
N THR A 10 4.99 12.10 -30.66
CA THR A 10 5.05 13.52 -30.37
C THR A 10 6.30 13.73 -29.49
N PRO A 11 7.37 14.37 -29.99
CA PRO A 11 8.58 14.68 -29.21
C PRO A 11 8.35 15.62 -28.02
N PHE A 12 7.16 16.23 -27.95
CA PHE A 12 6.76 17.16 -26.89
C PHE A 12 5.73 16.51 -25.98
N PRO A 13 5.83 16.71 -24.65
CA PRO A 13 4.78 16.26 -23.75
C PRO A 13 3.44 16.88 -24.19
N PRO A 14 2.32 16.13 -24.12
CA PRO A 14 1.00 16.70 -24.31
C PRO A 14 0.85 18.02 -23.55
N THR A 15 0.03 18.94 -24.06
CA THR A 15 -0.21 20.26 -23.45
C THR A 15 -0.37 20.11 -21.93
N LEU A 16 0.34 20.94 -21.13
CA LEU A 16 0.32 20.89 -19.65
C LEU A 16 -1.09 20.69 -19.09
N LEU A 17 -2.06 21.38 -19.70
CA LEU A 17 -3.47 21.34 -19.35
C LEU A 17 -4.11 19.94 -19.46
N THR A 18 -3.72 19.14 -20.45
CA THR A 18 -4.26 17.80 -20.70
C THR A 18 -3.75 16.79 -19.66
N HIS A 19 -2.45 16.82 -19.35
CA HIS A 19 -1.87 16.01 -18.26
C HIS A 19 -2.39 16.41 -16.89
N LEU A 20 -2.51 17.72 -16.64
CA LEU A 20 -3.04 18.24 -15.40
C LEU A 20 -4.48 17.77 -15.19
N ARG A 21 -5.35 17.87 -16.20
CA ARG A 21 -6.76 17.45 -16.08
C ARG A 21 -6.90 15.99 -15.68
N HIS A 22 -6.15 15.07 -16.31
CA HIS A 22 -6.25 13.65 -16.00
C HIS A 22 -5.70 13.32 -14.62
N ARG A 23 -4.49 13.81 -14.28
CA ARG A 23 -3.87 13.54 -12.98
C ARG A 23 -4.64 14.20 -11.84
N LEU A 24 -5.10 15.44 -12.02
CA LEU A 24 -5.89 16.15 -11.02
C LEU A 24 -7.21 15.44 -10.74
N GLY A 25 -7.92 14.96 -11.78
CA GLY A 25 -9.13 14.18 -11.60
C GLY A 25 -8.90 12.92 -10.75
N LEU A 26 -7.83 12.17 -11.03
CA LEU A 26 -7.46 10.98 -10.26
C LEU A 26 -7.03 11.33 -8.83
N LEU A 27 -6.19 12.35 -8.64
CA LEU A 27 -5.71 12.77 -7.31
C LEU A 27 -6.84 13.29 -6.42
N VAL A 28 -7.76 14.09 -6.98
CA VAL A 28 -8.94 14.57 -6.26
C VAL A 28 -9.82 13.38 -5.85
N LEU A 29 -10.05 12.42 -6.75
CA LEU A 29 -10.79 11.21 -6.42
C LEU A 29 -10.12 10.45 -5.27
N LEU A 30 -8.82 10.17 -5.36
CA LEU A 30 -8.06 9.49 -4.30
C LEU A 30 -8.10 10.26 -2.98
N MET A 31 -8.04 11.60 -3.01
CA MET A 31 -8.15 12.43 -1.82
C MET A 31 -9.51 12.26 -1.14
N LEU A 32 -10.61 12.24 -1.91
CA LEU A 32 -11.96 12.02 -1.36
C LEU A 32 -12.11 10.63 -0.72
N PHE A 33 -11.54 9.59 -1.36
CA PHE A 33 -11.48 8.26 -0.77
C PHE A 33 -10.66 8.24 0.52
N GLN A 34 -9.52 8.96 0.56
CA GLN A 34 -8.69 9.04 1.75
C GLN A 34 -9.39 9.78 2.91
N SER A 35 -10.29 10.73 2.62
CA SER A 35 -11.11 11.41 3.65
C SER A 35 -11.98 10.44 4.45
N ILE A 36 -12.39 9.30 3.88
CA ILE A 36 -13.12 8.26 4.62
C ILE A 36 -12.31 7.75 5.81
N SER A 37 -10.98 7.64 5.66
CA SER A 37 -10.09 7.24 6.75
C SER A 37 -10.09 8.26 7.90
N SER A 38 -10.23 9.55 7.59
CA SER A 38 -10.34 10.61 8.61
C SER A 38 -11.65 10.50 9.39
N PHE A 39 -12.75 10.14 8.72
CA PHE A 39 -14.02 9.86 9.38
C PHE A 39 -13.95 8.63 10.29
N ILE A 40 -13.20 7.59 9.91
CA ILE A 40 -12.98 6.44 10.80
C ILE A 40 -12.20 6.90 12.04
N LEU A 41 -11.14 7.70 11.85
CA LEU A 41 -10.29 8.17 12.95
C LEU A 41 -11.07 9.02 13.97
N SER A 42 -12.01 9.85 13.53
CA SER A 42 -12.84 10.66 14.44
C SER A 42 -13.72 9.82 15.36
N ARG A 43 -14.09 8.60 14.95
CA ARG A 43 -14.84 7.65 15.79
C ARG A 43 -13.99 7.01 16.88
N PHE A 44 -12.66 7.11 16.78
CA PHE A 44 -11.71 6.61 17.76
C PHE A 44 -11.00 7.74 18.55
N GLU A 45 -11.51 8.98 18.48
CA GLU A 45 -10.91 10.14 19.16
C GLU A 45 -10.67 9.92 20.65
N GLU A 46 -11.66 9.35 21.37
CA GLU A 46 -11.52 9.05 22.80
C GLU A 46 -10.38 8.05 23.08
N LEU A 47 -10.30 6.99 22.27
CA LEU A 47 -9.26 5.97 22.40
C LEU A 47 -7.88 6.54 22.10
N LEU A 48 -7.78 7.40 21.08
CA LEU A 48 -6.53 8.06 20.71
C LEU A 48 -6.10 9.12 21.74
N ALA A 49 -7.05 9.75 22.43
CA ALA A 49 -6.77 10.66 23.54
C ALA A 49 -6.20 9.90 24.75
N GLU A 50 -6.71 8.70 25.03
CA GLU A 50 -6.18 7.82 26.08
C GLU A 50 -4.85 7.17 25.69
N HIS A 51 -4.69 6.79 24.41
CA HIS A 51 -3.54 6.05 23.89
C HIS A 51 -2.80 6.87 22.80
N GLY A 52 -2.29 8.03 23.18
CA GLY A 52 -1.67 8.98 22.25
C GLY A 52 -0.49 8.44 21.43
N PHE A 53 0.20 7.40 21.92
CA PHE A 53 1.29 6.76 21.19
C PHE A 53 0.83 6.18 19.83
N ILE A 54 -0.41 5.72 19.71
CA ILE A 54 -0.95 5.12 18.47
C ILE A 54 -0.81 6.11 17.31
N VAL A 55 -1.10 7.39 17.56
CA VAL A 55 -1.03 8.46 16.54
C VAL A 55 0.38 8.60 15.97
N ALA A 56 1.42 8.42 16.80
CA ALA A 56 2.81 8.50 16.39
C ALA A 56 3.20 7.39 15.38
N PHE A 57 2.47 6.28 15.37
CA PHE A 57 2.72 5.14 14.48
C PHE A 57 1.71 5.01 13.34
N LEU A 58 0.61 5.78 13.32
CA LEU A 58 -0.39 5.72 12.24
C LEU A 58 0.22 5.95 10.85
N THR A 59 1.09 6.96 10.71
CA THR A 59 1.75 7.26 9.43
C THR A 59 2.66 6.13 8.96
N MET A 60 3.36 5.50 9.89
CA MET A 60 4.18 4.32 9.62
C MET A 60 3.34 3.13 9.18
N LEU A 61 2.23 2.85 9.87
CA LEU A 61 1.33 1.73 9.57
C LEU A 61 0.71 1.91 8.18
N VAL A 62 0.11 3.07 7.90
CA VAL A 62 -0.52 3.39 6.62
C VAL A 62 0.51 3.38 5.48
N GLY A 63 1.69 3.98 5.71
CA GLY A 63 2.77 4.01 4.71
C GLY A 63 3.31 2.62 4.39
N SER A 64 3.49 1.76 5.41
CA SER A 64 3.98 0.39 5.21
C SER A 64 2.97 -0.47 4.45
N GLY A 65 1.68 -0.34 4.78
CA GLY A 65 0.60 -0.99 4.05
C GLY A 65 0.60 -0.54 2.59
N GLY A 66 0.46 0.76 2.33
CA GLY A 66 0.42 1.31 0.97
C GLY A 66 1.63 0.92 0.12
N ASN A 67 2.84 0.96 0.68
CA ASN A 67 4.06 0.56 -0.02
C ASN A 67 4.09 -0.94 -0.33
N ALA A 68 3.65 -1.79 0.61
CA ALA A 68 3.63 -3.24 0.41
C ALA A 68 2.57 -3.66 -0.63
N GLY A 69 1.35 -3.14 -0.53
CA GLY A 69 0.27 -3.41 -1.48
C GLY A 69 0.59 -2.90 -2.89
N ASN A 70 1.19 -1.70 -3.01
CA ASN A 70 1.58 -1.17 -4.31
C ASN A 70 2.71 -1.99 -4.97
N GLN A 71 3.65 -2.50 -4.18
CA GLN A 71 4.66 -3.45 -4.69
C GLN A 71 4.01 -4.73 -5.21
N ALA A 72 3.06 -5.31 -4.48
CA ALA A 72 2.30 -6.48 -4.92
C ALA A 72 1.53 -6.20 -6.22
N ALA A 73 0.77 -5.10 -6.29
CA ALA A 73 0.01 -4.72 -7.47
C ALA A 73 0.88 -4.52 -8.72
N VAL A 74 2.04 -3.88 -8.58
CA VAL A 74 2.98 -3.71 -9.69
C VAL A 74 3.49 -5.07 -10.19
N LEU A 75 3.80 -6.01 -9.29
CA LEU A 75 4.25 -7.35 -9.66
C LEU A 75 3.17 -8.16 -10.38
N VAL A 76 1.92 -8.07 -9.93
CA VAL A 76 0.77 -8.71 -10.59
C VAL A 76 0.57 -8.15 -11.98
N ILE A 77 0.46 -6.83 -12.10
CA ILE A 77 0.23 -6.14 -13.39
C ILE A 77 1.36 -6.50 -14.36
N ARG A 78 2.61 -6.52 -13.89
CA ARG A 78 3.75 -6.97 -14.68
C ARG A 78 3.60 -8.42 -15.12
N SER A 79 3.24 -9.33 -14.21
CA SER A 79 3.07 -10.76 -14.50
C SER A 79 1.93 -11.03 -15.50
N ILE A 80 0.89 -10.18 -15.49
CA ILE A 80 -0.17 -10.18 -16.49
C ILE A 80 0.37 -9.70 -17.83
N ALA A 81 1.09 -8.57 -17.85
CA ALA A 81 1.64 -7.98 -19.07
C ALA A 81 2.70 -8.84 -19.76
N THR A 82 3.52 -9.58 -18.99
CA THR A 82 4.51 -10.52 -19.53
C THR A 82 3.91 -11.87 -19.92
N GLY A 83 2.65 -12.14 -19.57
CA GLY A 83 1.98 -13.41 -19.81
C GLY A 83 2.38 -14.55 -18.87
N ASP A 84 3.19 -14.27 -17.83
CA ASP A 84 3.60 -15.26 -16.82
C ASP A 84 2.41 -15.81 -16.04
N LEU A 85 1.41 -14.96 -15.77
CA LEU A 85 0.19 -15.35 -15.08
C LEU A 85 -0.71 -16.25 -15.93
N ARG A 86 -0.59 -16.22 -17.26
CA ARG A 86 -1.36 -17.09 -18.18
C ARG A 86 -0.93 -18.56 -18.07
N ASN A 87 0.31 -18.82 -17.68
CA ASN A 87 0.87 -20.17 -17.56
C ASN A 87 0.74 -20.78 -16.15
N LYS A 88 0.21 -20.03 -15.17
CA LYS A 88 0.04 -20.46 -13.77
C LYS A 88 -1.43 -20.31 -13.35
N THR A 89 -1.90 -21.14 -12.41
CA THR A 89 -3.21 -20.92 -11.77
C THR A 89 -3.14 -19.70 -10.85
N ILE A 90 -4.10 -18.78 -10.94
CA ILE A 90 -4.21 -17.57 -10.11
C ILE A 90 -4.05 -17.90 -8.61
N GLY A 91 -4.70 -18.97 -8.13
CA GLY A 91 -4.57 -19.39 -6.73
C GLY A 91 -3.14 -19.77 -6.31
N ARG A 92 -2.33 -20.34 -7.22
CA ARG A 92 -0.93 -20.67 -6.93
C ARG A 92 -0.04 -19.42 -6.87
N TYR A 93 -0.40 -18.39 -7.64
CA TYR A 93 0.23 -17.07 -7.56
C TYR A 93 -0.10 -16.37 -6.24
N LEU A 94 -1.39 -16.29 -5.89
CA LEU A 94 -1.85 -15.69 -4.62
C LEU A 94 -1.24 -16.39 -3.40
N LEU A 95 -1.09 -17.71 -3.42
CA LEU A 95 -0.38 -18.44 -2.37
C LEU A 95 1.11 -18.11 -2.29
N GLY A 96 1.74 -17.73 -3.41
CA GLY A 96 3.11 -17.22 -3.45
C GLY A 96 3.20 -15.85 -2.79
N GLU A 97 2.32 -14.92 -3.18
CA GLU A 97 2.25 -13.58 -2.59
C GLU A 97 1.91 -13.62 -1.10
N LEU A 98 1.03 -14.53 -0.66
CA LEU A 98 0.75 -14.73 0.76
C LEU A 98 2.02 -15.10 1.55
N LYS A 99 2.88 -15.97 1.01
CA LYS A 99 4.14 -16.33 1.68
C LYS A 99 5.09 -15.14 1.76
N VAL A 100 5.17 -14.33 0.70
CA VAL A 100 5.95 -13.09 0.69
C VAL A 100 5.40 -12.10 1.72
N ALA A 101 4.07 -11.95 1.79
CA ALA A 101 3.39 -11.10 2.76
C ALA A 101 3.69 -11.50 4.21
N LEU A 102 3.64 -12.80 4.52
CA LEU A 102 3.96 -13.33 5.85
C LEU A 102 5.43 -13.10 6.22
N ALA A 103 6.36 -13.31 5.27
CA ALA A 103 7.78 -13.07 5.49
C ALA A 103 8.09 -11.57 5.70
N LEU A 104 7.58 -10.70 4.82
CA LEU A 104 7.74 -9.26 4.94
C LEU A 104 7.09 -8.73 6.20
N GLY A 105 5.86 -9.16 6.50
CA GLY A 105 5.14 -8.80 7.72
C GLY A 105 5.96 -9.15 8.95
N SER A 106 6.51 -10.37 9.02
CA SER A 106 7.31 -10.81 10.17
C SER A 106 8.56 -9.95 10.39
N ILE A 107 9.29 -9.63 9.30
CA ILE A 107 10.51 -8.80 9.37
C ILE A 107 10.16 -7.37 9.78
N LEU A 108 9.16 -6.76 9.13
CA LEU A 108 8.73 -5.40 9.43
C LEU A 108 8.20 -5.27 10.85
N THR A 109 7.47 -6.26 11.33
CA THR A 109 6.97 -6.33 12.70
C THR A 109 8.10 -6.40 13.73
N LEU A 110 9.15 -7.18 13.47
CA LEU A 110 10.34 -7.23 14.34
C LEU A 110 11.05 -5.86 14.41
N VAL A 111 11.21 -5.22 13.24
CA VAL A 111 11.82 -3.88 13.15
C VAL A 111 10.95 -2.83 13.86
N ALA A 112 9.63 -2.89 13.67
CA ALA A 112 8.68 -1.98 14.31
C ALA A 112 8.68 -2.16 15.82
N PHE A 113 8.66 -3.39 16.31
CA PHE A 113 8.74 -3.68 17.74
C PHE A 113 10.05 -3.12 18.34
N GLY A 114 11.19 -3.38 17.71
CA GLY A 114 12.47 -2.81 18.12
C GLY A 114 12.45 -1.28 18.15
N ARG A 115 11.86 -0.64 17.12
CA ARG A 115 11.67 0.81 17.08
C ARG A 115 10.81 1.30 18.24
N VAL A 116 9.69 0.66 18.55
CA VAL A 116 8.80 1.09 19.65
C VAL A 116 9.54 1.05 21.00
N VAL A 117 10.28 -0.03 21.27
CA VAL A 117 11.09 -0.16 22.49
C VAL A 117 12.19 0.92 22.56
N LEU A 118 12.86 1.23 21.45
CA LEU A 118 13.88 2.28 21.40
C LEU A 118 13.33 3.68 21.67
N PHE A 119 12.06 3.93 21.35
CA PHE A 119 11.38 5.21 21.62
C PHE A 119 10.87 5.31 23.06
N GLY A 120 11.12 4.30 23.91
CA GLY A 120 10.78 4.31 25.33
C GLY A 120 9.34 3.89 25.65
N TYR A 121 8.60 3.37 24.68
CA TYR A 121 7.27 2.82 24.90
C TYR A 121 7.33 1.43 25.53
N SER A 122 6.24 1.03 26.19
CA SER A 122 6.12 -0.26 26.85
C SER A 122 6.08 -1.43 25.87
N VAL A 123 6.43 -2.62 26.36
CA VAL A 123 6.39 -3.87 25.59
C VAL A 123 4.98 -4.19 25.06
N ILE A 124 3.95 -3.83 25.83
CA ILE A 124 2.54 -4.08 25.45
C ILE A 124 2.15 -3.20 24.26
N GLU A 125 2.52 -1.92 24.30
CA GLU A 125 2.30 -0.98 23.18
C GLU A 125 3.08 -1.42 21.93
N GLY A 126 4.33 -1.86 22.12
CA GLY A 126 5.15 -2.46 21.08
C GLY A 126 4.47 -3.67 20.43
N ALA A 127 3.95 -4.60 21.24
CA ALA A 127 3.26 -5.79 20.75
C ALA A 127 1.97 -5.44 19.98
N ALA A 128 1.22 -4.44 20.43
CA ALA A 128 0.02 -3.97 19.74
C ALA A 128 0.33 -3.41 18.35
N ILE A 129 1.34 -2.52 18.23
CA ILE A 129 1.77 -1.95 16.95
C ILE A 129 2.36 -3.04 16.03
N ALA A 130 3.20 -3.90 16.59
CA ALA A 130 3.82 -5.02 15.91
C ALA A 130 2.77 -5.94 15.25
N THR A 131 1.74 -6.31 16.01
CA THR A 131 0.65 -7.16 15.53
C THR A 131 -0.22 -6.43 14.49
N SER A 132 -0.53 -5.15 14.73
CA SER A 132 -1.27 -4.32 13.77
C SER A 132 -0.52 -4.22 12.44
N LEU A 133 0.78 -3.93 12.46
CA LEU A 133 1.60 -3.81 11.25
C LEU A 133 1.64 -5.12 10.45
N PHE A 134 1.76 -6.26 11.13
CA PHE A 134 1.74 -7.57 10.49
C PHE A 134 0.44 -7.76 9.69
N LEU A 135 -0.70 -7.48 10.32
CA LEU A 135 -2.02 -7.62 9.70
C LEU A 135 -2.22 -6.62 8.56
N VAL A 136 -1.77 -5.37 8.71
CA VAL A 136 -1.85 -4.34 7.67
C VAL A 136 -1.03 -4.76 6.44
N VAL A 137 0.20 -5.24 6.63
CA VAL A 137 1.05 -5.71 5.52
C VAL A 137 0.44 -6.94 4.85
N ALA A 138 -0.02 -7.93 5.63
CA ALA A 138 -0.62 -9.14 5.10
C ALA A 138 -1.86 -8.85 4.25
N THR A 139 -2.81 -8.08 4.79
CA THR A 139 -4.04 -7.71 4.09
C THR A 139 -3.79 -6.81 2.89
N SER A 140 -2.82 -5.90 2.97
CA SER A 140 -2.47 -5.00 1.87
C SER A 140 -1.82 -5.72 0.69
N VAL A 141 -0.90 -6.66 0.95
CA VAL A 141 -0.29 -7.47 -0.12
C VAL A 141 -1.35 -8.33 -0.80
N ILE A 142 -2.25 -8.96 -0.04
CA ILE A 142 -3.33 -9.78 -0.62
C ILE A 142 -4.31 -8.94 -1.44
N THR A 143 -4.58 -7.70 -1.03
CA THR A 143 -5.48 -6.79 -1.77
C THR A 143 -4.81 -6.22 -3.03
N GLY A 144 -3.49 -6.06 -3.00
CA GLY A 144 -2.71 -5.66 -4.18
C GLY A 144 -2.46 -6.80 -5.17
N ALA A 145 -2.38 -8.04 -4.65
CA ALA A 145 -2.15 -9.28 -5.39
C ALA A 145 -3.37 -9.73 -6.22
#